data_AF-A0A7V8SY58-F1
#
_entry.id   AF-A0A7V8SY58-F1
#
_cell.length_a   1.000
_cell.length_b   1.000
_cell.length_c   1.000
_cell.angle_alpha   90.00
_cell.angle_beta   90.00
_cell.angle_gamma   90.00
#
_symmetry.space_group_name_H-M   'P 1'
#
loop_
_entity.id
_entity.type
_entity.pdbx_description
1 polymer ?
#
loop_
_entity_poly.entity_id
_entity_poly.type
_entity_poly.pdbx_seq_one_letter_code
_entity_poly.pdbx_strand_id
1 'polypeptide(L)'
;ILPVAMIVTQFLTQKMMPTPGVDPNQQRMMMFMPLIFGFMFYNFPSGLVLYYLTGNLVSIGQQWFFNRTEVAVEASRSVQPPPKKKNGRK
;
A
#
# COMPACT_ATOMS: atom_id res chain seq x y z
N ILE A 1 6.71 18.52 -11.80
CA ILE A 1 7.28 18.02 -10.53
C ILE A 1 6.25 17.36 -9.62
N LEU A 2 5.06 17.95 -9.42
CA LEU A 2 3.99 17.38 -8.58
C LEU A 2 3.52 15.96 -8.97
N PRO A 3 3.38 15.60 -10.25
CA PRO A 3 2.98 14.24 -10.63
C PRO A 3 3.99 13.17 -10.18
N VAL A 4 5.28 13.49 -10.19
CA VAL A 4 6.34 12.60 -9.71
C VAL A 4 6.23 12.41 -8.19
N ALA A 5 5.97 13.50 -7.45
CA ALA A 5 5.77 13.42 -6.00
C ALA A 5 4.52 12.59 -5.63
N MET A 6 3.46 12.68 -6.43
CA MET A 6 2.25 11.84 -6.29
C MET A 6 2.54 10.36 -6.54
N ILE A 7 3.30 10.02 -7.59
CA ILE A 7 3.71 8.64 -7.85
C ILE A 7 4.48 8.07 -6.65
N VAL A 8 5.42 8.83 -6.12
CA VAL A 8 6.24 8.42 -4.97
C VAL A 8 5.38 8.21 -3.73
N THR A 9 4.46 9.13 -3.42
CA THR A 9 3.57 8.98 -2.25
C THR A 9 2.66 7.76 -2.39
N GLN A 10 2.09 7.52 -3.58
CA GLN A 10 1.25 6.34 -3.80
C GLN A 10 2.04 5.04 -3.67
N PHE A 11 3.28 4.99 -4.15
CA PHE A 11 4.16 3.84 -3.93
C PHE A 11 4.45 3.58 -2.44
N LEU A 12 4.69 4.65 -1.67
CA LEU A 12 4.94 4.55 -0.23
C LEU A 12 3.70 4.02 0.51
N THR A 13 2.53 4.59 0.24
CA THR A 13 1.26 4.12 0.81
C THR A 13 1.02 2.65 0.49
N GLN A 14 1.19 2.25 -0.77
CA GLN A 14 0.96 0.87 -1.20
C GLN A 14 1.92 -0.13 -0.55
N LYS A 15 3.15 0.28 -0.27
CA LYS A 15 4.13 -0.54 0.47
C LYS A 15 3.78 -0.67 1.96
N MET A 16 3.07 0.30 2.53
CA MET A 16 2.63 0.27 3.93
C MET A 16 1.36 -0.57 4.14
N MET A 17 0.61 -0.87 3.08
CA MET A 17 -0.59 -1.70 3.17
C MET A 17 -0.23 -3.19 3.06
N PRO A 18 -0.61 -4.03 4.04
CA PRO A 18 -0.51 -5.48 3.88
C PRO A 18 -1.40 -5.91 2.70
N THR A 19 -0.85 -6.67 1.75
CA THR A 19 -1.66 -7.31 0.68
C THR A 19 -1.59 -8.84 0.74
N PRO A 20 -2.01 -9.46 1.87
CA PRO A 20 -2.05 -10.91 1.98
C PRO A 20 -3.04 -11.53 0.99
N GLY A 21 -2.66 -12.65 0.37
CA GLY A 21 -3.57 -13.46 -0.47
C GLY A 21 -3.74 -12.98 -1.92
N VAL A 22 -2.94 -12.02 -2.39
CA VAL A 22 -2.96 -11.57 -3.78
C VAL A 22 -1.95 -12.37 -4.62
N ASP A 23 -2.41 -12.93 -5.73
CA ASP A 23 -1.54 -13.66 -6.66
C ASP A 23 -0.44 -12.74 -7.25
N PRO A 24 0.77 -13.26 -7.52
CA PRO A 24 1.92 -12.45 -7.97
C PRO A 24 1.64 -11.60 -9.22
N ASN A 25 0.75 -12.07 -10.11
CA ASN A 25 0.39 -11.33 -11.33
C ASN A 25 -0.49 -10.10 -11.03
N GLN A 26 -1.42 -10.20 -10.07
CA GLN A 26 -2.26 -9.08 -9.66
C GLN A 26 -1.43 -8.05 -8.87
N GLN A 27 -0.48 -8.51 -8.06
CA GLN A 27 0.43 -7.62 -7.32
C GLN A 27 1.29 -6.76 -8.26
N ARG A 28 1.79 -7.34 -9.37
CA ARG A 28 2.51 -6.56 -10.39
C ARG A 28 1.61 -5.47 -10.98
N MET A 29 0.38 -5.79 -11.36
CA MET A 29 -0.57 -4.80 -11.90
C MET A 29 -0.84 -3.66 -10.91
N MET A 30 -0.99 -3.98 -9.63
CA MET A 30 -1.17 -3.00 -8.56
C MET A 30 0.04 -2.05 -8.45
N MET A 31 1.27 -2.52 -8.66
CA MET A 31 2.48 -1.65 -8.64
C MET A 31 2.57 -0.71 -9.85
N PHE A 32 1.97 -1.04 -10.98
CA PHE A 32 1.97 -0.18 -12.18
C PHE A 32 0.86 0.88 -12.17
N MET A 33 -0.24 0.64 -11.44
CA MET A 33 -1.36 1.58 -11.31
C MET A 33 -0.97 3.01 -10.89
N PRO A 34 -0.11 3.24 -9.88
CA PRO A 34 0.33 4.58 -9.48
C PRO A 34 1.01 5.36 -10.60
N LEU A 35 1.72 4.69 -11.51
CA LEU A 35 2.41 5.34 -12.63
C LEU A 35 1.42 5.88 -13.66
N ILE A 36 0.38 5.12 -13.95
CA ILE A 36 -0.69 5.51 -14.88
C ILE A 36 -1.45 6.72 -14.32
N PHE A 37 -1.86 6.65 -13.05
CA PHE A 37 -2.52 7.77 -12.40
C PHE A 37 -1.61 8.99 -12.27
N GLY A 38 -0.33 8.79 -11.95
CA GLY A 38 0.67 9.84 -11.91
C GLY A 38 0.79 10.59 -13.25
N PHE A 39 0.83 9.87 -14.36
CA PHE A 39 0.85 10.49 -15.69
C PHE A 39 -0.48 11.21 -16.01
N MET A 40 -1.61 10.62 -15.62
CA MET A 40 -2.92 11.26 -15.78
C MET A 40 -3.02 12.58 -15.00
N PHE A 41 -2.49 12.65 -13.78
CA PHE A 41 -2.44 13.87 -12.95
C PHE A 41 -1.62 15.02 -13.55
N TYR A 42 -0.79 14.77 -14.57
CA TYR A 42 -0.08 15.84 -15.29
C TYR A 42 -1.03 16.84 -15.97
N ASN A 43 -2.20 16.38 -16.40
CA ASN A 43 -3.20 17.22 -17.06
C ASN A 43 -4.17 17.91 -16.09
N PHE A 44 -4.04 17.66 -14.78
CA PHE A 44 -4.92 18.24 -13.77
C PHE A 44 -4.34 19.55 -13.19
N PRO A 45 -5.20 20.48 -12.72
CA PRO A 45 -4.75 21.71 -12.07
C PRO A 45 -3.80 21.43 -10.91
N SER A 46 -2.65 22.10 -10.89
CA SER A 46 -1.58 21.86 -9.90
C SER A 46 -2.01 22.10 -8.45
N GLY A 47 -2.95 23.02 -8.21
CA GLY A 47 -3.50 23.27 -6.87
C GLY A 47 -4.28 22.07 -6.30
N LEU A 48 -5.06 21.38 -7.14
CA LEU A 48 -5.77 20.16 -6.75
C LEU A 48 -4.79 19.04 -6.42
N VAL A 49 -3.77 18.86 -7.27
CA VAL A 49 -2.73 17.85 -7.06
C VAL A 49 -1.94 18.10 -5.79
N LEU A 50 -1.61 19.36 -5.48
CA LEU A 50 -0.90 19.74 -4.26
C LEU A 50 -1.74 19.49 -2.99
N TYR A 51 -3.05 19.75 -3.05
CA TYR A 51 -3.98 19.44 -1.96
C TYR A 51 -3.98 17.93 -1.64
N TYR A 52 -4.12 17.09 -2.67
CA TYR A 52 -4.06 15.63 -2.49
C TYR A 52 -2.69 15.16 -1.99
N LEU A 53 -1.60 15.71 -2.52
CA LEU A 53 -0.25 15.37 -2.09
C LEU A 53 -0.06 15.64 -0.59
N THR A 54 -0.53 16.81 -0.13
CA THR A 54 -0.42 17.21 1.27
C THR A 54 -1.23 16.27 2.17
N GLY A 55 -2.47 15.93 1.78
CA GLY A 55 -3.29 14.95 2.50
C GLY A 55 -2.63 13.58 2.58
N ASN A 56 -2.12 13.07 1.46
CA ASN A 56 -1.43 11.79 1.39
C ASN A 56 -0.19 11.75 2.31
N LEU A 57 0.59 12.83 2.39
CA LEU A 57 1.75 12.90 3.28
C LEU A 57 1.34 12.80 4.76
N VAL A 58 0.25 13.46 5.16
CA VAL A 58 -0.29 13.36 6.53
C VAL A 58 -0.78 11.94 6.80
N SER A 59 -1.55 11.34 5.88
CA SER A 59 -2.04 9.97 6.02
C SER A 59 -0.91 8.95 6.09
N ILE A 60 0.17 9.12 5.31
CA ILE A 60 1.37 8.27 5.38
C ILE A 60 2.04 8.42 6.75
N GLY A 61 2.17 9.64 7.28
CA GLY A 61 2.73 9.88 8.61
C GLY A 61 1.92 9.19 9.71
N GLN A 62 0.59 9.29 9.64
CA GLN A 62 -0.33 8.59 10.54
C GLN A 62 -0.21 7.06 10.39
N GLN A 63 -0.26 6.54 9.16
CA GLN A 63 -0.16 5.12 8.89
C GLN A 63 1.17 4.55 9.38
N TRP A 64 2.27 5.28 9.20
CA TRP A 64 3.59 4.88 9.69
C TRP A 64 3.63 4.79 11.21
N PHE A 65 2.97 5.72 11.90
CA PHE A 65 2.83 5.68 13.35
C PHE A 65 2.02 4.44 13.80
N PHE A 66 0.85 4.18 13.20
CA PHE A 66 0.00 3.03 13.56
C PHE A 66 0.60 1.67 13.18
N ASN A 67 1.28 1.56 12.04
CA ASN A 67 1.93 0.32 11.60
C ASN A 67 3.05 -0.13 12.55
N ARG A 68 3.66 0.82 13.28
CA ARG A 68 4.66 0.49 14.30
C ARG A 68 4.07 -0.07 15.58
N THR A 69 2.77 0.13 15.81
CA THR A 69 2.14 -0.23 17.07
C THR A 69 1.50 -1.62 16.99
N GLU A 70 0.62 -1.95 16.03
CA GLU A 70 -0.18 -3.20 16.16
C GLU A 70 -0.57 -3.97 14.86
N VAL A 71 -0.55 -3.39 13.65
CA VAL A 71 -1.31 -3.99 12.52
C VAL A 71 -0.55 -5.01 11.64
N ALA A 72 0.77 -4.88 11.49
CA ALA A 72 1.56 -5.78 10.61
C ALA A 72 1.74 -7.20 11.21
N VAL A 73 1.71 -7.31 12.54
CA VAL A 73 1.86 -8.58 13.26
C VAL A 73 0.56 -9.38 13.30
N GLU A 74 -0.60 -8.70 13.25
CA GLU A 74 -1.92 -9.34 13.32
C GLU A 74 -2.43 -9.81 11.94
N ALA A 75 -2.23 -9.00 10.88
CA ALA A 75 -2.60 -9.36 9.51
C ALA A 75 -1.82 -10.58 8.97
N SER A 76 -0.59 -10.78 9.42
CA SER A 76 0.23 -11.96 9.08
C SER A 76 -0.17 -13.22 9.88
N ARG A 77 -0.90 -13.07 10.98
CA ARG A 77 -1.44 -14.17 11.81
C ARG A 77 -2.82 -14.64 11.35
N SER A 78 -3.66 -13.78 10.82
CA SER A 78 -5.03 -14.13 10.39
C SER A 78 -5.11 -14.79 9.00
N VAL A 79 -4.09 -14.62 8.16
CA VAL A 79 -4.06 -15.13 6.77
C VAL A 79 -3.38 -16.49 6.66
N GLN A 80 -2.55 -16.89 7.62
CA GLN A 80 -2.02 -18.24 7.64
C GLN A 80 -3.14 -19.22 8.02
N PRO A 81 -3.59 -20.12 7.13
CA PRO A 81 -4.41 -21.24 7.58
C PRO A 81 -3.62 -21.99 8.65
N PRO A 82 -4.28 -22.46 9.72
CA PRO A 82 -3.61 -23.02 10.89
C PRO A 82 -2.55 -24.04 10.44
N PRO A 83 -1.34 -24.04 11.03
CA PRO A 83 -0.32 -25.02 10.68
C PRO A 83 -0.97 -26.40 10.79
N LYS A 84 -1.02 -27.14 9.68
CA LYS A 84 -1.60 -28.48 9.65
C LYS A 84 -0.95 -29.26 10.78
N LYS A 85 -1.69 -29.50 11.87
CA LYS A 85 -1.27 -30.41 12.94
C LYS A 85 -0.88 -31.69 12.22
N LYS A 86 0.41 -32.00 12.21
CA LYS A 86 0.92 -33.28 11.73
C LYS A 86 0.38 -34.32 12.70
N ASN A 87 -0.85 -34.78 12.43
CA ASN A 87 -1.53 -35.80 13.19
C ASN A 87 -0.91 -37.15 12.79
N GLY A 88 0.33 -37.36 13.20
CA GLY A 88 1.00 -38.65 13.20
C GLY A 88 0.53 -39.41 14.43
N ARG A 89 -0.64 -40.02 14.30
CA ARG A 89 -1.13 -41.08 15.17
C ARG A 89 -0.16 -42.27 15.03
N LYS A 90 0.14 -42.88 16.18
CA LYS A 90 0.91 -44.12 16.44
C LYS A 90 2.39 -43.92 16.72
#